data_AF-A0A7V9LMG3-F1
#
_entry.id   AF-A0A7V9LMG3-F1
#
_cell.length_a   1.000
_cell.length_b   1.000
_cell.length_c   1.000
_cell.angle_alpha   90.00
_cell.angle_beta   90.00
_cell.angle_gamma   90.00
#
_symmetry.space_group_name_H-M   'P 1'
#
loop_
_entity.id
_entity.type
_entity.pdbx_description
1 polymer ?
#
loop_
_entity_poly.entity_id
_entity_poly.type
_entity_poly.pdbx_seq_one_letter_code
_entity_poly.pdbx_strand_id
1 'polypeptide(L)'
;MRFAVYIYDGVEPVDLATYGVLSMARRVAPQISMFTVAPTSGEIQMANGLRVIADHGFDDCPPSDALIVTGGPGWVAQCENSETLNFVRRYAAGRVVAGVCTGAMILAA
;
A
#
# COMPACT_ATOMS: atom_id res chain seq x y z
N MET A 1 4.97 -15.62 2.64
CA MET A 1 5.41 -14.21 2.50
C MET A 1 4.17 -13.35 2.59
N ARG A 2 4.19 -12.37 3.49
CA ARG A 2 3.05 -11.50 3.75
C ARG A 2 3.33 -10.11 3.18
N PHE A 3 2.39 -9.57 2.42
CA PHE A 3 2.50 -8.26 1.79
C PHE A 3 1.54 -7.26 2.45
N ALA A 4 2.03 -6.07 2.76
CA ALA A 4 1.19 -4.91 3.02
C ALA A 4 1.08 -4.13 1.71
N VAL A 5 -0.15 -3.83 1.28
CA VAL A 5 -0.41 -2.98 0.11
C VAL A 5 -0.93 -1.64 0.62
N TYR A 6 -0.06 -0.62 0.57
CA TYR A 6 -0.40 0.71 1.04
C TYR A 6 -1.26 1.44 0.01
N ILE A 7 -2.43 1.87 0.46
CA ILE A 7 -3.45 2.59 -0.31
C ILE A 7 -3.82 3.88 0.43
N TYR A 8 -4.32 4.86 -0.30
CA TYR A 8 -4.68 6.18 0.23
C TYR A 8 -5.69 6.85 -0.71
N ASP A 9 -6.36 7.90 -0.26
CA ASP A 9 -7.32 8.62 -1.10
C ASP A 9 -6.65 9.16 -2.38
N GLY A 10 -7.27 8.86 -3.52
CA GLY A 10 -6.69 9.17 -4.83
C GLY A 10 -5.62 8.20 -5.30
N VAL A 11 -5.53 6.98 -4.73
CA VAL A 11 -4.82 5.85 -5.37
C VAL A 11 -5.47 5.52 -6.74
N GLU A 12 -4.68 5.15 -7.73
CA GLU A 12 -5.19 4.73 -9.04
C GLU A 12 -5.68 3.27 -8.99
N PRO A 13 -6.90 2.94 -9.48
CA PRO A 13 -7.39 1.56 -9.54
C PRO A 13 -6.48 0.55 -10.20
N VAL A 14 -5.72 0.95 -11.22
CA VAL A 14 -4.77 0.06 -11.88
C VAL A 14 -3.65 -0.39 -10.95
N ASP A 15 -3.27 0.39 -9.94
CA ASP A 15 -2.22 0.03 -9.00
C ASP A 15 -2.67 -1.08 -8.03
N LEU A 16 -3.99 -1.25 -7.82
CA LEU A 16 -4.55 -2.43 -7.15
C LEU A 16 -4.44 -3.71 -7.98
N ALA A 17 -4.04 -3.64 -9.25
CA ALA A 17 -3.64 -4.84 -9.99
C ALA A 17 -2.52 -5.59 -9.25
N THR A 18 -1.72 -4.91 -8.42
CA THR A 18 -0.76 -5.57 -7.51
C THR A 18 -1.45 -6.58 -6.60
N TYR A 19 -2.59 -6.21 -6.01
CA TYR A 19 -3.39 -7.11 -5.19
C TYR A 19 -3.92 -8.31 -6.02
N GLY A 20 -4.35 -8.04 -7.25
CA GLY A 20 -4.74 -9.08 -8.22
C GLY A 20 -3.60 -10.05 -8.54
N VAL A 21 -2.40 -9.53 -8.80
CA VAL A 21 -1.19 -10.34 -9.09
C VAL A 21 -0.82 -11.21 -7.90
N LEU A 22 -0.84 -10.69 -6.67
CA LEU A 22 -0.59 -11.48 -5.46
C LEU A 22 -1.65 -12.57 -5.27
N SER A 23 -2.92 -12.28 -5.58
CA SER A 23 -4.00 -13.28 -5.59
C SER A 23 -3.74 -14.40 -6.59
N MET A 24 -3.27 -14.08 -7.79
CA MET A 24 -2.89 -15.09 -8.78
C MET A 24 -1.65 -15.89 -8.34
N ALA A 25 -0.66 -15.24 -7.73
CA ALA A 25 0.55 -15.89 -7.23
C ALA A 25 0.23 -16.95 -6.16
N ARG A 26 -0.85 -16.78 -5.37
CA ARG A 26 -1.31 -17.80 -4.41
C ARG A 26 -1.67 -19.15 -5.04
N ARG A 27 -1.97 -19.20 -6.35
CA ARG A 27 -2.23 -20.45 -7.07
C ARG A 27 -0.99 -21.35 -7.15
N VAL A 28 0.21 -20.75 -7.13
CA VAL A 28 1.50 -21.47 -7.16
C VAL A 28 2.25 -21.41 -5.83
N ALA A 29 1.98 -20.39 -5.01
CA ALA A 29 2.56 -20.21 -3.68
C ALA A 29 1.46 -19.91 -2.64
N PRO A 30 0.72 -20.94 -2.17
CA PRO A 30 -0.44 -20.76 -1.29
C PRO A 30 -0.18 -20.04 0.03
N GLN A 31 1.08 -20.04 0.50
CA GLN A 31 1.57 -19.35 1.69
C GLN A 31 1.72 -17.83 1.52
N ILE A 32 1.46 -17.28 0.32
CA ILE A 32 1.35 -15.83 0.13
C ILE A 32 0.07 -15.34 0.81
N SER A 33 0.21 -14.29 1.61
CA SER A 33 -0.92 -13.53 2.14
C SER A 33 -0.71 -12.05 1.89
N MET A 34 -1.79 -11.30 1.76
CA MET A 34 -1.73 -9.85 1.63
C MET A 34 -2.90 -9.20 2.35
N PHE A 35 -2.72 -7.94 2.72
CA PHE A 35 -3.74 -7.07 3.28
C PHE A 35 -3.49 -5.64 2.79
N THR A 36 -4.50 -4.80 2.92
CA THR A 36 -4.42 -3.37 2.62
C THR A 36 -4.15 -2.57 3.88
N VAL A 37 -3.34 -1.52 3.74
CA VAL A 37 -3.06 -0.57 4.83
C VAL A 37 -3.22 0.84 4.31
N ALA A 38 -3.75 1.73 5.12
CA ALA A 38 -3.90 3.15 4.83
C ALA A 38 -3.50 3.98 6.07
N PRO A 39 -3.49 5.32 6.03
CA PRO A 39 -3.26 6.11 7.24
C PRO A 39 -4.24 5.75 8.37
N THR A 40 -5.51 5.55 8.00
CA THR A 40 -6.57 5.04 8.87
C THR A 40 -7.29 3.90 8.17
N SER A 41 -7.68 2.85 8.90
CA SER A 41 -8.53 1.79 8.36
C SER A 41 -9.90 2.33 7.93
N GLY A 42 -10.56 1.65 7.00
CA GLY A 42 -11.88 2.03 6.51
C GLY A 42 -11.92 2.42 5.02
N GLU A 43 -12.95 3.17 4.64
CA GLU A 43 -13.22 3.50 3.25
C GLU A 43 -12.14 4.42 2.65
N ILE A 44 -11.62 4.03 1.49
CA ILE A 44 -10.69 4.80 0.67
C ILE A 44 -11.36 5.08 -0.68
N GLN A 45 -11.39 6.36 -1.07
CA GLN A 45 -11.90 6.77 -2.36
C GLN A 45 -10.75 6.84 -3.37
N MET A 46 -10.81 5.99 -4.39
CA MET A 46 -9.82 5.92 -5.46
C MET A 46 -10.01 7.07 -6.46
N ALA A 47 -9.00 7.30 -7.31
CA ALA A 47 -8.97 8.42 -8.26
C ALA A 47 -10.19 8.48 -9.21
N ASN A 48 -10.78 7.34 -9.55
CA ASN A 48 -11.95 7.25 -10.43
C ASN A 48 -13.30 7.17 -9.68
N GLY A 49 -13.30 7.31 -8.36
CA GLY A 49 -14.49 7.18 -7.51
C GLY A 49 -14.86 5.75 -7.08
N LEU A 50 -14.09 4.73 -7.48
CA LEU A 50 -14.19 3.40 -6.87
C LEU A 50 -13.87 3.50 -5.38
N ARG A 51 -14.56 2.72 -4.55
CA ARG A 51 -14.36 2.69 -3.11
C ARG A 51 -13.93 1.32 -2.66
N VAL A 52 -12.89 1.27 -1.85
CA VAL A 52 -12.34 0.05 -1.25
C VAL A 52 -12.22 0.24 0.26
N ILE A 53 -12.17 -0.86 1.01
CA ILE A 53 -11.98 -0.82 2.45
C ILE A 53 -10.54 -1.22 2.76
N ALA A 54 -9.79 -0.33 3.39
CA ALA A 54 -8.49 -0.64 3.98
C ALA A 54 -8.67 -1.51 5.22
N ASP A 55 -7.98 -2.65 5.26
CA ASP A 55 -8.05 -3.60 6.38
C ASP A 55 -7.49 -3.01 7.67
N HIS A 56 -6.42 -2.20 7.56
CA HIS A 56 -5.66 -1.67 8.68
C HIS A 56 -5.28 -0.19 8.46
N GLY A 57 -5.16 0.55 9.56
CA GLY A 57 -4.47 1.83 9.65
C GLY A 57 -2.99 1.64 9.99
N PHE A 58 -2.23 2.73 10.11
CA PHE A 58 -0.82 2.63 10.51
C PHE A 58 -0.61 2.16 11.95
N ASP A 59 -1.58 2.40 12.83
CA ASP A 59 -1.49 2.08 14.27
C ASP A 59 -1.78 0.61 14.59
N ASP A 60 -2.60 -0.05 13.78
CA ASP A 60 -3.01 -1.45 13.94
C ASP A 60 -2.52 -2.34 12.78
N CYS A 61 -1.56 -1.85 11.98
CA CYS A 61 -0.96 -2.59 10.88
C CYS A 61 -0.17 -3.81 11.41
N PRO A 62 -0.56 -5.04 11.04
CA PRO A 62 0.18 -6.23 11.45
C PRO A 62 1.53 -6.33 10.73
N PRO A 63 2.52 -7.05 11.29
CA PRO A 63 3.80 -7.25 10.63
C PRO A 63 3.64 -7.93 9.26
N SER A 64 4.42 -7.49 8.27
CA SER A 64 4.54 -8.11 6.96
C SER A 64 6.01 -8.17 6.50
N ASP A 65 6.29 -8.93 5.44
CA ASP A 65 7.64 -9.13 4.88
C ASP A 65 7.98 -8.07 3.82
N ALA A 66 6.95 -7.53 3.16
CA ALA A 66 7.09 -6.52 2.13
C ALA A 66 5.99 -5.45 2.24
N LEU A 67 6.35 -4.22 1.84
CA LEU A 67 5.43 -3.11 1.64
C LEU A 67 5.41 -2.71 0.16
N ILE A 68 4.22 -2.72 -0.43
CA ILE A 68 3.97 -2.17 -1.77
C ILE A 68 3.32 -0.81 -1.60
N VAL A 69 3.97 0.24 -2.10
CA VAL A 69 3.46 1.62 -2.09
C VAL A 69 2.84 1.90 -3.44
N THR A 70 1.51 2.03 -3.47
CA THR A 70 0.75 2.32 -4.70
C THR A 70 0.90 3.78 -5.13
N GLY A 71 0.60 4.05 -6.39
CA GLY A 71 0.54 5.38 -6.99
C GLY A 71 -0.89 5.85 -7.29
N GLY A 72 -0.97 7.00 -7.95
CA GLY A 72 -2.21 7.74 -8.19
C GLY A 72 -2.11 9.18 -7.71
N PRO A 73 -3.00 10.09 -8.14
CA PRO A 73 -2.91 11.54 -7.91
C PRO A 73 -2.75 11.97 -6.45
N GLY A 74 -3.20 11.17 -5.49
CA GLY A 74 -3.00 11.45 -4.06
C GLY A 74 -1.54 11.39 -3.58
N TRP A 75 -0.60 10.95 -4.42
CA TRP A 75 0.81 10.76 -4.04
C TRP A 75 1.47 12.06 -3.53
N VAL A 76 1.09 13.21 -4.07
CA VAL A 76 1.64 14.52 -3.67
C VAL A 76 1.36 14.81 -2.20
N ALA A 77 0.11 14.57 -1.76
CA ALA A 77 -0.26 14.74 -0.37
C ALA A 77 0.47 13.73 0.55
N GLN A 78 0.72 12.52 0.06
CA GLN A 78 1.45 11.51 0.82
C GLN A 78 2.95 11.80 0.96
N CYS A 79 3.56 12.52 0.01
CA CYS A 79 4.93 13.01 0.12
C CYS A 79 5.10 14.08 1.21
N GLU A 80 4.02 14.77 1.60
CA GLU A 80 4.04 15.78 2.68
C GLU A 80 3.51 15.21 4.02
N ASN A 81 2.92 14.02 4.00
CA ASN A 81 2.34 13.39 5.17
C ASN A 81 3.42 12.70 6.02
N SER A 82 3.74 13.30 7.17
CA SER A 82 4.74 12.76 8.10
C SER A 82 4.41 11.37 8.63
N GLU A 83 3.14 11.03 8.82
CA GLU A 83 2.73 9.70 9.30
C GLU A 83 3.03 8.63 8.24
N THR A 84 2.72 8.93 6.98
CA THR A 84 3.02 8.06 5.83
C THR A 84 4.53 7.86 5.69
N LEU A 85 5.32 8.94 5.68
CA LEU A 85 6.77 8.83 5.55
C LEU A 85 7.39 8.04 6.71
N ASN A 86 6.91 8.26 7.94
CA ASN A 86 7.36 7.49 9.11
C ASN A 86 6.96 6.02 9.02
N PHE A 87 5.77 5.70 8.52
CA PHE A 87 5.33 4.32 8.28
C PHE A 87 6.23 3.62 7.24
N VAL A 88 6.49 4.26 6.10
CA VAL A 88 7.37 3.73 5.04
C VAL A 88 8.80 3.50 5.56
N ARG A 89 9.36 4.47 6.29
CA ARG A 89 10.71 4.34 6.87
C ARG A 89 10.82 3.20 7.88
N ARG A 90 9.79 2.96 8.70
CA ARG A 90 9.74 1.81 9.62
C ARG A 90 9.83 0.47 8.87
N TYR A 91 9.25 0.38 7.68
CA TYR A 91 9.37 -0.80 6.82
C TYR A 91 10.77 -0.93 6.19
N ALA A 92 11.30 0.17 5.66
CA ALA A 92 12.61 0.19 4.99
C ALA A 92 13.78 -0.22 5.90
N ALA A 93 13.62 -0.13 7.23
CA ALA A 93 14.64 -0.50 8.22
C ALA A 93 14.98 -2.01 8.30
N GLY A 94 14.40 -2.86 7.45
CA GLY A 94 14.75 -4.29 7.41
C GLY A 94 13.84 -5.17 6.55
N ARG A 95 12.96 -4.57 5.73
CA ARG A 95 12.00 -5.28 4.87
C ARG A 95 12.07 -4.74 3.46
N VAL A 96 11.50 -5.50 2.52
CA VAL A 96 11.40 -5.07 1.12
C VAL A 96 10.34 -3.98 1.01
N VAL A 97 10.69 -2.86 0.39
CA VAL A 97 9.76 -1.79 0.05
C VAL A 97 9.84 -1.53 -1.44
N ALA A 98 8.70 -1.53 -2.12
CA ALA A 98 8.61 -1.32 -3.56
C ALA A 98 7.51 -0.32 -3.90
N GLY A 99 7.81 0.61 -4.81
CA GLY A 99 6.84 1.58 -5.32
C GLY A 99 6.26 1.12 -6.66
N VAL A 100 4.97 1.36 -6.86
CA VAL A 100 4.28 1.17 -8.14
C VAL A 100 3.89 2.54 -8.66
N CYS A 101 4.10 2.79 -9.95
CA CYS A 101 3.78 4.08 -10.58
C CYS A 101 4.36 5.27 -9.79
N THR A 102 3.54 6.25 -9.41
CA THR A 102 3.94 7.41 -8.59
C THR A 102 4.16 7.09 -7.12
N GLY A 103 3.85 5.87 -6.66
CA GLY A 103 4.23 5.41 -5.33
C GLY A 103 5.75 5.43 -5.11
N ALA A 104 6.54 5.32 -6.19
CA ALA A 104 7.99 5.51 -6.13
C ALA A 104 8.39 6.94 -5.69
N MET A 105 7.57 7.95 -5.95
CA MET A 105 7.81 9.31 -5.49
C MET A 105 7.62 9.45 -3.98
N ILE A 106 6.67 8.70 -3.40
CA ILE A 106 6.47 8.64 -1.94
C ILE A 106 7.70 7.99 -1.28
N LEU A 107 8.30 6.98 -1.92
CA LEU A 107 9.55 6.38 -1.41
C LEU A 107 10.76 7.31 -1.48
N ALA A 108 10.76 8.27 -2.40
CA ALA A 108 11.85 9.23 -2.56
C ALA A 108 11.78 10.41 -1.56
N ALA A 109 10.64 10.60 -0.87
CA ALA A 109 10.40 11.66 0.11
C ALA A 109 10.84 11.26 1.55
#